data_AF-A0A8T2ART4-F1
#
_entry.id   AF-A0A8T2ART4-F1
#
_cell.length_a   1.000
_cell.length_b   1.000
_cell.length_c   1.000
_cell.angle_alpha   90.00
_cell.angle_beta   90.00
_cell.angle_gamma   90.00
#
_symmetry.space_group_name_H-M   'P 1'
#
loop_
_entity.id
_entity.type
_entity.pdbx_description
1 polymer ?
#
loop_
_entity_poly.entity_id
_entity_poly.type
_entity_poly.pdbx_seq_one_letter_code
_entity_poly.pdbx_strand_id
1 'polypeptide(L)'
;MIKEVDCDGDGTIRLEELASRVVSLDQARDSTELKETFEFFDADRDGLISADELLRVFSTIGDERCTLDDCKRMIADVDEDADGFVCFTEFSRMMDLQR
;
A
#
# COMPACT_ATOMS: atom_id res chain seq x y z
N MET A 1 7.38 13.81 11.83
CA MET A 1 8.05 12.98 10.81
C MET A 1 7.07 12.11 10.05
N ILE A 2 5.96 11.63 10.63
CA ILE A 2 4.80 11.07 9.90
C ILE A 2 4.21 12.01 8.82
N LYS A 3 4.28 13.34 9.05
CA LYS A 3 3.81 14.39 8.12
C LYS A 3 4.43 14.39 6.73
N GLU A 4 5.52 13.66 6.51
CA GLU A 4 6.18 13.68 5.20
C GLU A 4 5.58 12.65 4.25
N VAL A 5 5.01 11.56 4.78
CA VAL A 5 4.36 10.50 4.00
C VAL A 5 2.84 10.65 4.00
N ASP A 6 2.29 11.15 5.10
CA ASP A 6 0.88 11.51 5.30
C ASP A 6 0.54 12.78 4.50
N CYS A 7 0.14 12.59 3.25
CA CYS A 7 -0.24 13.59 2.28
C CYS A 7 -1.70 14.08 2.46
N ASP A 8 -2.61 13.24 2.96
CA ASP A 8 -4.00 13.63 3.26
C ASP A 8 -4.18 14.30 4.63
N GLY A 9 -3.19 14.20 5.52
CA GLY A 9 -3.17 14.93 6.78
C GLY A 9 -4.07 14.31 7.86
N ASP A 10 -4.56 13.08 7.68
CA ASP A 10 -5.39 12.38 8.66
C ASP A 10 -4.57 11.84 9.84
N GLY A 11 -3.24 11.82 9.73
CA GLY A 11 -2.32 11.34 10.75
C GLY A 11 -2.14 9.82 10.76
N THR A 12 -2.65 9.10 9.75
CA THR A 12 -2.42 7.68 9.50
C THR A 12 -2.04 7.43 8.05
N ILE A 13 -0.84 6.91 7.83
CA ILE A 13 -0.42 6.54 6.48
C ILE A 13 -1.32 5.40 5.98
N ARG A 14 -1.88 5.55 4.78
CA ARG A 14 -2.68 4.51 4.11
C ARG A 14 -1.89 3.85 2.98
N LEU A 15 -2.32 2.66 2.57
CA LEU A 15 -1.69 1.88 1.51
C LEU A 15 -1.64 2.66 0.18
N GLU A 16 -2.67 3.48 -0.04
CA GLU A 16 -2.80 4.38 -1.18
C GLU A 16 -1.80 5.53 -1.17
N GLU A 17 -1.56 6.14 0.00
CA GLU A 17 -0.54 7.18 0.16
C GLU A 17 0.86 6.64 -0.04
N LEU A 18 1.09 5.42 0.46
CA LEU A 18 2.34 4.71 0.27
C LEU A 18 2.59 4.44 -1.21
N ALA A 19 1.59 3.86 -1.91
CA ALA A 19 1.63 3.64 -3.34
C ALA A 19 1.89 4.95 -4.10
N SER A 20 1.26 6.06 -3.70
CA SER A 20 1.46 7.38 -4.28
C SER A 20 2.89 7.94 -4.18
N ARG A 21 3.68 7.43 -3.23
CA ARG A 21 5.08 7.83 -3.09
C ARG A 21 6.03 7.00 -3.94
N VAL A 22 5.74 5.71 -4.13
CA VAL A 22 6.57 4.82 -4.96
C VAL A 22 6.25 4.96 -6.44
N VAL A 23 4.99 5.19 -6.78
CA VAL A 23 4.55 5.53 -8.13
C VAL A 23 3.93 6.92 -8.15
N SER A 24 4.30 7.70 -9.15
CA SER A 24 3.62 8.97 -9.41
C SER A 24 2.21 8.64 -9.91
N LEU A 25 1.20 8.78 -9.03
CA LEU A 25 -0.22 8.44 -9.29
C LEU A 25 -0.80 9.04 -10.58
N ASP A 26 -0.16 10.04 -11.20
CA ASP A 26 -0.63 10.63 -12.45
C ASP A 26 -0.68 9.60 -13.60
N GLN A 27 0.09 8.50 -13.54
CA GLN A 27 0.07 7.44 -14.54
C GLN A 27 -0.43 6.06 -14.06
N ALA A 28 -0.67 5.84 -12.76
CA ALA A 28 -1.16 4.56 -12.18
C ALA A 28 -2.56 4.10 -12.65
N ARG A 29 -3.14 4.79 -13.65
CA ARG A 29 -4.40 4.45 -14.33
C ARG A 29 -4.27 3.24 -15.25
N ASP A 30 -3.05 2.89 -15.64
CA ASP A 30 -2.79 1.73 -16.48
C ASP A 30 -2.55 0.49 -15.63
N SER A 31 -3.23 -0.61 -15.95
CA SER A 31 -3.05 -1.93 -15.30
C SER A 31 -1.59 -2.41 -15.28
N THR A 32 -0.74 -1.84 -16.12
CA THR A 32 0.71 -2.06 -16.12
C THR A 32 1.38 -1.45 -14.89
N GLU A 33 1.12 -0.18 -14.58
CA GLU A 33 1.73 0.49 -13.42
C GLU A 33 1.16 -0.01 -12.10
N LEU A 34 -0.12 -0.37 -12.08
CA LEU A 34 -0.71 -1.07 -10.94
C LEU A 34 0.06 -2.35 -10.63
N LYS A 35 0.42 -3.10 -11.68
CA LYS A 35 1.16 -4.34 -11.56
C LYS A 35 2.62 -4.10 -11.16
N GLU A 36 3.27 -3.07 -11.69
CA GLU A 36 4.64 -2.71 -11.26
C GLU A 36 4.68 -2.25 -9.80
N THR A 37 3.67 -1.50 -9.37
CA THR A 37 3.49 -1.10 -7.98
C THR A 37 3.27 -2.31 -7.10
N PHE A 38 2.39 -3.21 -7.54
CA PHE A 38 2.12 -4.46 -6.84
C PHE A 38 3.39 -5.31 -6.71
N GLU A 39 4.15 -5.50 -7.79
CA GLU A 39 5.44 -6.22 -7.78
C GLU A 39 6.54 -5.52 -6.96
N PHE A 40 6.39 -4.22 -6.66
CA PHE A 40 7.30 -3.51 -5.76
C PHE A 40 6.95 -3.77 -4.30
N PHE A 41 5.66 -3.91 -3.99
CA PHE A 41 5.18 -4.24 -2.64
C PHE A 41 5.33 -5.72 -2.31
N ASP A 42 4.94 -6.58 -3.25
CA ASP A 42 5.02 -8.03 -3.20
C ASP A 42 6.46 -8.48 -3.49
N ALA A 43 7.22 -8.66 -2.43
CA ALA A 43 8.66 -8.96 -2.49
C ALA A 43 8.90 -10.41 -2.90
N ASP A 44 7.98 -11.31 -2.55
CA ASP A 44 8.09 -12.74 -2.87
C ASP A 44 7.35 -13.15 -4.17
N ARG A 45 6.58 -12.23 -4.74
CA ARG A 45 5.87 -12.35 -6.01
C ARG A 45 4.80 -13.43 -5.99
N ASP A 46 4.14 -13.65 -4.86
CA ASP A 46 3.03 -14.59 -4.74
C ASP A 46 1.68 -14.03 -5.23
N GLY A 47 1.61 -12.73 -5.51
CA GLY A 47 0.39 -12.06 -5.93
C GLY A 47 -0.45 -11.53 -4.76
N LEU A 48 0.11 -11.51 -3.55
CA LEU A 48 -0.51 -11.02 -2.33
C LEU A 48 0.46 -10.08 -1.60
N ILE A 49 -0.05 -9.05 -0.94
CA ILE A 49 0.78 -8.17 -0.10
C ILE A 49 0.47 -8.48 1.35
N SER A 50 1.44 -9.06 2.05
CA SER A 50 1.33 -9.34 3.47
C SER A 50 1.71 -8.15 4.35
N ALA A 51 1.27 -8.15 5.61
CA ALA A 51 1.64 -7.12 6.58
C ALA A 51 3.17 -7.02 6.82
N ASP A 52 3.90 -8.13 6.67
CA ASP A 52 5.37 -8.15 6.80
C ASP A 52 6.04 -7.46 5.60
N GLU A 53 5.55 -7.73 4.39
CA GLU A 53 6.07 -7.12 3.17
C GLU A 53 5.77 -5.63 3.12
N LEU A 54 4.55 -5.24 3.48
CA LEU A 54 4.17 -3.83 3.61
C LEU A 54 5.14 -3.11 4.57
N LEU A 55 5.41 -3.70 5.73
CA LEU A 55 6.30 -3.15 6.75
C LEU A 55 7.76 -2.99 6.25
N ARG A 56 8.24 -3.94 5.44
CA ARG A 56 9.58 -3.84 4.81
C ARG A 56 9.64 -2.69 3.82
N VAL A 57 8.59 -2.50 3.04
CA VAL A 57 8.51 -1.40 2.08
C VAL A 57 8.44 -0.05 2.81
N PHE A 58 7.66 0.03 3.89
CA PHE A 58 7.65 1.18 4.80
C PHE A 58 9.04 1.55 5.33
N SER A 59 9.79 0.54 5.79
CA SER A 59 11.17 0.73 6.24
C SER A 59 12.09 1.19 5.12
N THR A 60 11.81 0.80 3.87
CA THR A 60 12.59 1.17 2.68
C THR A 60 12.31 2.61 2.24
N ILE A 61 11.06 3.07 2.36
CA ILE A 61 10.63 4.43 1.99
C ILE A 61 11.02 5.47 3.07
N GLY A 62 11.43 5.01 4.25
CA GLY A 62 12.01 5.83 5.31
C GLY A 62 11.08 6.09 6.50
N ASP A 63 9.97 5.36 6.62
CA ASP A 63 9.12 5.40 7.82
C ASP A 63 9.41 4.19 8.72
N GLU A 64 10.43 4.36 9.57
CA GLU A 64 10.90 3.36 10.54
C GLU A 64 9.90 3.15 11.70
N ARG A 65 8.81 3.92 11.73
CA ARG A 65 7.87 3.96 12.87
C ARG A 65 6.58 3.21 12.62
N CYS A 66 6.34 2.78 11.38
CA CYS A 66 5.24 1.86 11.09
C CYS A 66 5.49 0.53 11.81
N THR A 67 4.51 0.03 12.55
CA THR A 67 4.60 -1.28 13.19
C THR A 67 3.75 -2.30 12.46
N LEU A 68 3.97 -3.58 12.75
CA LEU A 68 3.18 -4.67 12.17
C LEU A 68 1.68 -4.52 12.51
N ASP A 69 1.35 -3.89 13.64
CA ASP A 69 -0.03 -3.58 14.02
C ASP A 69 -0.63 -2.47 13.14
N ASP A 70 0.15 -1.41 12.85
CA ASP A 70 -0.24 -0.38 11.90
C ASP A 70 -0.44 -0.97 10.50
N CYS A 71 0.49 -1.79 10.00
CA CYS A 71 0.35 -2.44 8.70
C CYS A 71 -0.90 -3.34 8.63
N LYS A 72 -1.20 -4.08 9.70
CA LYS A 72 -2.44 -4.87 9.78
C LYS A 72 -3.69 -4.00 9.73
N ARG A 73 -3.66 -2.85 10.41
CA ARG A 73 -4.78 -1.90 10.39
C ARG A 73 -4.96 -1.28 9.00
N MET A 74 -3.87 -0.98 8.32
CA MET A 74 -3.88 -0.48 6.95
C MET A 74 -4.43 -1.51 5.97
N ILE A 75 -3.99 -2.77 6.09
CA ILE A 75 -4.50 -3.87 5.29
C ILE A 75 -5.99 -4.06 5.56
N ALA A 76 -6.42 -4.10 6.82
CA ALA A 76 -7.81 -4.28 7.20
C ALA A 76 -8.77 -3.18 6.70
N ASP A 77 -8.27 -2.02 6.26
CA ASP A 77 -9.09 -0.96 5.66
C ASP A 77 -9.42 -1.24 4.19
N VAL A 78 -8.59 -2.05 3.53
CA VAL A 78 -8.64 -2.37 2.08
C VAL A 78 -9.03 -3.83 1.82
N ASP A 79 -8.64 -4.72 2.74
CA ASP A 79 -8.93 -6.15 2.78
C ASP A 79 -10.43 -6.37 3.02
N GLU A 80 -11.15 -6.72 1.95
CA GLU A 80 -12.58 -6.96 1.98
C GLU A 80 -12.91 -8.41 2.35
N ASP A 81 -12.00 -9.35 2.06
CA ASP A 81 -12.17 -10.76 2.39
C ASP A 81 -11.77 -11.09 3.84
N ALA A 82 -11.11 -10.15 4.51
CA ALA A 82 -10.52 -10.27 5.85
C ALA A 82 -9.50 -11.42 5.94
N ASP A 83 -8.75 -11.67 4.87
CA ASP A 83 -7.74 -12.72 4.81
C ASP A 83 -6.40 -12.28 5.44
N GLY A 84 -6.25 -10.98 5.71
CA GLY A 84 -5.06 -10.36 6.28
C GLY A 84 -3.97 -10.06 5.24
N PHE A 85 -4.31 -10.14 3.96
CA PHE A 85 -3.46 -9.83 2.82
C PHE A 85 -4.20 -8.87 1.89
N VAL A 86 -3.47 -8.27 0.94
CA VAL A 86 -4.09 -7.49 -0.14
C VAL A 86 -3.76 -8.16 -1.45
N CYS A 87 -4.78 -8.70 -2.12
CA CYS A 87 -4.60 -9.27 -3.44
C CYS A 87 -4.62 -8.17 -4.52
N PHE A 88 -4.14 -8.51 -5.72
CA PHE A 88 -4.16 -7.59 -6.86
C PHE A 88 -5.56 -7.01 -7.15
N THR A 89 -6.62 -7.78 -6.91
CA THR A 89 -8.01 -7.33 -7.12
C THR A 89 -8.39 -6.24 -6.13
N GLU A 90 -8.06 -6.41 -4.85
CA GLU A 90 -8.35 -5.43 -3.78
C GLU A 90 -7.52 -4.17 -3.98
N PHE A 91 -6.22 -4.34 -4.28
CA PHE A 91 -5.34 -3.22 -4.62
C PHE A 91 -5.86 -2.44 -5.82
N SER A 92 -6.31 -3.13 -6.87
CA SER A 92 -6.88 -2.49 -8.05
C SER A 92 -8.18 -1.77 -7.75
N ARG A 93 -9.00 -2.31 -6.85
CA ARG A 93 -10.27 -1.72 -6.46
C ARG A 93 -10.07 -0.46 -5.62
N MET A 94 -9.08 -0.47 -4.72
CA MET A 94 -8.65 0.70 -3.96
C MET A 94 -8.35 1.86 -4.91
N MET A 95 -7.50 1.61 -5.91
CA MET A 95 -7.09 2.61 -6.91
C MET A 95 -8.23 3.06 -7.84
N ASP A 96 -9.23 2.21 -8.10
CA ASP A 96 -10.42 2.57 -8.91
C ASP A 96 -11.46 3.38 -8.10
N LEU A 97 -11.51 3.19 -6.78
CA LEU A 97 -12.47 3.85 -5.87
C LEU A 97 -12.24 5.35 -5.70
N GLN A 98 -11.07 5.90 -6.05
CA GLN A 98 -10.77 7.34 -5.99
C GLN A 98 -11.40 8.19 -7.13
N ARG A 99 -12.50 7.73 -7.73
CA ARG A 99 -13.17 8.40 -8.86
C ARG A 99 -14.16 9.50 -8.46
#